data_AF-A0ABD5T8J0-F1
#
_entry.id   AF-A0ABD5T8J0-F1
#
_cell.length_a   1.000
_cell.length_b   1.000
_cell.length_c   1.000
_cell.angle_alpha   90.00
_cell.angle_beta   90.00
_cell.angle_gamma   90.00
#
_symmetry.space_group_name_H-M   'P 1'
#
loop_
_entity.id
_entity.type
_entity.pdbx_description
1 polymer ?
#
loop_
_entity_poly.entity_id
_entity_poly.type
_entity_poly.pdbx_seq_one_letter_code
_entity_poly.pdbx_strand_id
1 'polypeptide(L)'
;GGGILYGMTAADVAAEAIDPTDPDTLADYEAGWRDALGTEIRLGSTIRSCYSLPEPIQRAGLWALSGEIGVHMDRPSSVFSPAHLRTLFSRSDPPE
;
A
#
# COMPACT_ATOMS: atom_id res chain seq x y z
N GLY A 1 5.37 -1.23 9.11
CA GLY A 1 4.74 -1.76 10.33
C GLY A 1 3.57 -0.88 10.66
N GLY A 2 2.42 -1.07 10.01
CA GLY A 2 1.33 -0.09 10.03
C GLY A 2 0.19 -0.35 11.02
N GLY A 3 0.30 -1.33 11.93
CA GLY A 3 -0.83 -1.78 12.75
C GLY A 3 -1.50 -0.69 13.59
N ILE A 4 -0.71 0.24 14.14
CA ILE A 4 -1.25 1.37 14.93
C ILE A 4 -2.00 2.35 14.01
N LEU A 5 -1.40 2.75 12.89
CA LEU A 5 -2.05 3.69 11.97
C LEU A 5 -3.29 3.09 11.34
N TYR A 6 -3.25 1.82 10.94
CA TYR A 6 -4.41 1.13 10.38
C TYR A 6 -5.51 1.00 11.43
N GLY A 7 -5.15 0.72 12.69
CA GLY A 7 -6.08 0.70 13.80
C GLY A 7 -6.73 2.07 14.06
N MET A 8 -5.94 3.15 14.05
CA MET A 8 -6.47 4.51 14.22
C MET A 8 -7.36 4.93 13.05
N THR A 9 -6.96 4.66 11.80
CA THR A 9 -7.80 4.94 10.63
C THR A 9 -9.11 4.15 10.66
N ALA A 10 -9.08 2.87 11.03
CA ALA A 10 -10.31 2.10 11.19
C ALA A 10 -11.18 2.64 12.34
N ALA A 11 -10.58 3.07 13.45
CA ALA A 11 -11.31 3.67 14.56
C ALA A 11 -11.96 5.01 14.18
N ASP A 12 -11.30 5.84 13.39
CA ASP A 12 -11.86 7.10 12.88
C ASP A 12 -13.09 6.83 12.00
N VAL A 13 -12.98 5.87 11.07
CA VAL A 13 -14.11 5.46 10.22
C VAL A 13 -15.24 4.85 11.06
N ALA A 14 -14.92 4.05 12.08
CA ALA A 14 -15.91 3.48 12.98
C ALA A 14 -16.68 4.55 13.75
N ALA A 15 -15.97 5.59 14.24
CA ALA A 15 -16.58 6.69 14.98
C ALA A 15 -17.53 7.54 14.11
N GLU A 16 -17.29 7.59 12.81
CA GLU A 16 -18.14 8.32 11.85
C GLU A 16 -19.31 7.48 11.35
N ALA A 17 -19.10 6.19 11.08
CA ALA A 17 -20.06 5.36 10.36
C ALA A 17 -20.98 4.52 11.25
N ILE A 18 -20.56 4.10 12.45
CA ILE A 18 -21.33 3.12 13.25
C ILE A 18 -22.41 3.82 14.07
N ASP A 19 -23.67 3.44 13.83
CA ASP A 19 -24.78 3.69 14.74
C ASP A 19 -25.08 2.43 15.57
N PRO A 20 -24.93 2.46 16.90
CA PRO A 20 -25.20 1.30 17.76
C PRO A 20 -26.65 0.79 17.71
N THR A 21 -27.59 1.61 17.21
CA THR A 21 -29.02 1.29 17.10
C THR A 21 -29.41 0.77 15.72
N ASP A 22 -28.51 0.86 14.74
CA ASP A 22 -28.72 0.39 13.37
C ASP A 22 -27.57 -0.51 12.91
N PRO A 23 -27.75 -1.85 12.92
CA PRO A 23 -26.69 -2.79 12.56
C PRO A 23 -26.29 -2.73 11.08
N ASP A 24 -27.13 -2.15 10.20
CA ASP A 24 -26.82 -2.06 8.77
C ASP A 24 -25.65 -1.09 8.52
N THR A 25 -25.41 -0.15 9.43
CA THR A 25 -24.28 0.79 9.39
C THR A 25 -22.91 0.13 9.50
N LEU A 26 -22.85 -1.13 9.93
CA LEU A 26 -21.60 -1.89 9.94
C LEU A 26 -21.06 -2.13 8.52
N ALA A 27 -21.94 -2.22 7.51
CA ALA A 27 -21.53 -2.35 6.12
C ALA A 27 -20.83 -1.07 5.62
N ASP A 28 -21.29 0.11 6.08
CA ASP A 28 -20.70 1.40 5.73
C ASP A 28 -19.32 1.57 6.38
N TYR A 29 -19.20 1.21 7.66
CA TYR A 29 -17.89 1.09 8.32
C TYR A 29 -16.97 0.16 7.52
N GLU A 30 -17.48 -1.02 7.17
CA GLU A 30 -16.73 -2.06 6.47
C GLU A 30 -16.18 -1.58 5.12
N ALA A 31 -17.01 -0.87 4.35
CA ALA A 31 -16.64 -0.26 3.09
C ALA A 31 -15.63 0.88 3.30
N GLY A 32 -15.86 1.75 4.28
CA GLY A 32 -15.04 2.92 4.55
C GLY A 32 -13.61 2.59 4.94
N TRP A 33 -13.40 1.67 5.89
CA TRP A 33 -12.02 1.33 6.29
C TRP A 33 -11.29 0.54 5.19
N ARG A 34 -12.02 -0.28 4.41
CA ARG A 34 -11.43 -0.99 3.26
C ARG A 34 -11.04 -0.04 2.14
N ASP A 35 -11.78 1.02 1.89
CA ASP A 35 -11.39 2.03 0.92
C ASP A 35 -10.14 2.78 1.39
N ALA A 36 -10.14 3.22 2.66
CA ALA A 36 -9.03 3.95 3.26
C ALA A 36 -7.71 3.15 3.32
N LEU A 37 -7.77 1.85 3.58
CA LEU A 37 -6.59 1.01 3.84
C LEU A 37 -6.33 -0.07 2.78
N GLY A 38 -7.28 -0.32 1.87
CA GLY A 38 -7.23 -1.46 0.95
C GLY A 38 -6.01 -1.46 0.05
N THR A 39 -5.61 -0.27 -0.43
CA THR A 39 -4.38 -0.10 -1.22
C THR A 39 -3.14 -0.49 -0.42
N GLU A 40 -3.02 -0.06 0.83
CA GLU A 40 -1.86 -0.34 1.68
C GLU A 40 -1.76 -1.81 2.08
N ILE A 41 -2.91 -2.43 2.38
CA ILE A 41 -2.99 -3.86 2.72
C ILE A 41 -2.57 -4.71 1.51
N ARG A 42 -3.09 -4.38 0.31
CA ARG A 42 -2.72 -5.08 -0.92
C ARG A 42 -1.24 -4.94 -1.22
N LEU A 43 -0.70 -3.73 -1.08
CA LEU A 43 0.72 -3.47 -1.30
C LEU A 43 1.60 -4.25 -0.31
N GLY A 44 1.26 -4.23 0.98
CA GLY A 44 1.95 -5.00 2.00
C GLY A 44 1.91 -6.50 1.75
N SER A 45 0.78 -7.02 1.26
CA SER A 45 0.64 -8.41 0.83
C SER A 45 1.57 -8.72 -0.34
N THR A 46 1.59 -7.88 -1.38
CA THR A 46 2.46 -8.05 -2.54
C THR A 46 3.94 -8.03 -2.16
N ILE A 47 4.36 -7.09 -1.31
CA ILE A 47 5.74 -7.03 -0.80
C ILE A 47 6.10 -8.32 -0.05
N ARG A 48 5.19 -8.82 0.79
CA ARG A 48 5.40 -10.09 1.50
C ARG A 48 5.52 -11.27 0.55
N SER A 49 4.73 -11.31 -0.52
CA SER A 49 4.86 -12.32 -1.58
C SER A 49 6.21 -12.23 -2.28
N CYS A 50 6.75 -11.03 -2.50
CA CYS A 50 8.06 -10.85 -3.12
C CYS A 50 9.22 -11.47 -2.33
N TYR A 51 9.09 -11.61 -1.01
CA TYR A 51 10.11 -12.29 -0.19
C TYR A 51 10.24 -13.79 -0.50
N SER A 52 9.23 -14.39 -1.13
CA SER A 52 9.25 -15.79 -1.55
C SER A 52 9.80 -16.01 -2.97
N LEU A 53 10.13 -14.94 -3.70
CA LEU A 53 10.62 -15.05 -5.08
C LEU A 53 12.04 -15.65 -5.14
N PRO A 54 12.43 -16.29 -6.24
CA PRO A 54 13.81 -16.73 -6.45
C PRO A 54 14.83 -15.60 -6.24
N GLU A 55 15.96 -15.94 -5.62
CA GLU A 55 17.02 -14.99 -5.25
C GLU A 55 17.51 -14.06 -6.39
N PRO A 56 17.59 -14.50 -7.68
CA PRO A 56 17.94 -13.60 -8.78
C PRO A 56 16.92 -12.47 -8.98
N ILE A 57 15.64 -12.76 -8.78
CA ILE A 57 14.54 -11.79 -8.93
C ILE A 57 14.58 -10.80 -7.77
N GLN A 58 14.82 -11.28 -6.55
CA GLN A 58 15.00 -10.40 -5.39
C GLN A 58 16.19 -9.45 -5.57
N ARG A 59 17.34 -9.97 -6.04
CA ARG A 59 18.54 -9.15 -6.30
C ARG A 59 18.31 -8.11 -7.39
N ALA A 60 17.63 -8.48 -8.48
CA ALA A 60 17.28 -7.54 -9.55
C ALA A 60 16.34 -6.44 -9.03
N GLY A 61 15.31 -6.81 -8.24
CA GLY A 61 14.39 -5.86 -7.63
C GLY A 61 15.08 -4.92 -6.64
N LEU A 62 15.95 -5.45 -5.76
CA LEU A 62 16.74 -4.65 -4.84
C LEU A 62 17.70 -3.73 -5.58
N TRP A 63 18.39 -4.19 -6.62
CA TRP A 63 19.30 -3.34 -7.41
C TRP A 63 18.57 -2.19 -8.10
N ALA A 64 17.42 -2.48 -8.73
CA ALA A 64 16.61 -1.47 -9.40
C ALA A 64 16.07 -0.40 -8.43
N LEU A 65 15.80 -0.79 -7.18
CA LEU A 65 15.20 0.09 -6.19
C LEU A 65 16.22 0.70 -5.20
N SER A 66 17.43 0.16 -5.09
CA SER A 66 18.45 0.56 -4.10
C SER A 66 18.93 2.02 -4.22
N GLY A 67 18.62 2.71 -5.31
CA GLY A 67 19.05 4.10 -5.52
C GLY A 67 18.10 5.17 -4.96
N GLU A 68 16.85 4.85 -4.65
CA GLU A 68 15.80 5.89 -4.62
C GLU A 68 14.71 5.75 -3.54
N ILE A 69 14.68 4.67 -2.73
CA ILE A 69 13.53 4.46 -1.84
C ILE A 69 13.71 5.09 -0.45
N GLY A 70 13.09 6.26 -0.25
CA GLY A 70 12.65 6.72 1.06
C GLY A 70 11.34 6.02 1.46
N VAL A 71 11.40 4.75 1.90
CA VAL A 71 10.20 4.03 2.34
C VAL A 71 9.69 4.66 3.62
N HIS A 72 8.58 5.37 3.56
CA HIS A 72 7.78 5.63 4.75
C HIS A 72 7.16 4.31 5.21
N MET A 73 7.68 3.76 6.31
CA MET A 73 7.34 2.45 6.89
C MET A 73 5.85 2.27 7.25
N ASP A 74 5.12 3.37 7.21
CA ASP A 74 3.77 3.56 7.73
C ASP A 74 2.73 3.83 6.64
N ARG A 75 3.18 4.22 5.44
CA ARG A 75 2.32 4.49 4.28
C ARG A 75 3.04 4.12 2.98
N PRO A 76 3.24 2.82 2.71
CA PRO A 76 4.05 2.39 1.59
C PRO A 76 3.44 2.71 0.21
N SER A 77 2.16 3.09 0.09
CA SER A 77 1.62 3.63 -1.18
C SER A 77 2.24 4.98 -1.58
N SER A 78 2.83 5.74 -0.65
CA SER A 78 3.48 7.03 -0.94
C SER A 78 4.63 6.93 -1.94
N VAL A 79 5.26 5.74 -2.06
CA VAL A 79 6.31 5.50 -3.07
C VAL A 79 5.75 5.03 -4.43
N PHE A 80 4.52 4.51 -4.48
CA PHE A 80 3.86 3.99 -5.69
C PHE A 80 2.91 5.01 -6.34
N SER A 81 3.22 6.31 -6.27
CA SER A 81 2.48 7.29 -7.06
C SER A 81 2.64 6.98 -8.56
N PRO A 82 1.55 6.99 -9.36
CA PRO A 82 1.62 6.72 -10.81
C PRO A 82 2.61 7.63 -11.56
N ALA A 83 2.97 8.78 -10.98
CA ALA A 83 4.04 9.65 -11.47
C ALA A 83 5.43 8.98 -11.45
N HIS A 84 5.79 8.22 -10.41
CA HIS A 84 7.09 7.53 -10.32
C HIS A 84 7.17 6.29 -11.20
N LEU A 85 6.05 5.56 -11.35
CA LEU A 85 5.97 4.44 -12.29
C LEU A 85 6.17 4.92 -13.74
N ARG A 86 5.61 6.07 -14.13
CA ARG A 86 5.87 6.67 -15.45
C ARG A 86 7.34 7.01 -15.67
N THR A 87 8.06 7.50 -14.67
CA THR A 87 9.49 7.81 -14.77
C THR A 87 10.35 6.55 -14.97
N LEU A 88 9.99 5.43 -14.34
CA LEU A 88 10.66 4.14 -14.55
C LEU A 88 10.40 3.57 -15.96
N PHE A 89 9.17 3.69 -16.47
CA PHE A 89 8.84 3.22 -17.82
C PHE A 89 9.36 4.12 -18.93
N SER A 90 9.51 5.43 -18.73
CA SER A 90 10.05 6.34 -19.76
C SER A 90 11.57 6.24 -19.94
N ARG A 91 12.29 5.66 -18.96
CA ARG A 91 13.75 5.48 -19.04
C ARG A 91 14.14 4.17 -19.74
N SER A 92 13.16 3.36 -20.15
CA SER A 92 13.39 2.08 -20.84
C SER A 92 13.38 2.19 -22.36
N ASP A 93 13.21 3.38 -22.94
CA ASP A 93 13.48 3.57 -24.37
C ASP A 93 14.99 3.67 -24.61
N PRO A 94 15.60 2.71 -25.33
CA PRO A 94 17.01 2.79 -25.69
C PRO A 94 17.19 3.87 -26.78
N PRO A 95 18.27 4.66 -26.76
CA PRO A 95 18.63 5.46 -27.93
C PRO A 95 19.06 4.52 -29.08
N GLU A 96 18.58 4.82 -30.30
CA GLU A 96 19.00 4.18 -31.57
C GLU A 96 20.52 4.26 -31.81
#